data_AF-A0A2A4QAJ6-F1
#
_entry.id   AF-A0A2A4QAJ6-F1
#
_cell.length_a   1.000
_cell.length_b   1.000
_cell.length_c   1.000
_cell.angle_alpha   90.00
_cell.angle_beta   90.00
_cell.angle_gamma   90.00
#
_symmetry.space_group_name_H-M   'P 1'
#
loop_
_entity.id
_entity.type
_entity.pdbx_description
1 polymer ?
#
loop_
_entity_poly.entity_id
_entity_poly.type
_entity_poly.pdbx_seq_one_letter_code
_entity_poly.pdbx_strand_id
1 'polypeptide(L)'
;MDDRVKKKKKAMTNAEKQKRYRERQKERGKQEMRGYLSPEAKVCYQLISEQTKWSDSIILSNAVRLTYAAYKNGQIGLLNSWLKNNEL
;
A
#
# COMPACT_ATOMS: atom_id res chain seq x y z
N MET A 1 1.72 -41.47 -20.16
CA MET A 1 1.49 -40.29 -21.02
C MET A 1 0.31 -39.56 -20.42
N ASP A 2 0.54 -38.39 -19.82
CA ASP A 2 -0.48 -37.71 -19.01
C ASP A 2 -0.78 -36.35 -19.66
N ASP A 3 -1.93 -36.28 -20.33
CA ASP A 3 -2.41 -35.19 -21.17
C ASP A 3 -2.86 -33.99 -20.32
N ARG A 4 -1.91 -33.15 -19.91
CA ARG A 4 -2.22 -31.81 -19.40
C ARG A 4 -2.59 -30.89 -20.57
N VAL A 5 -3.84 -30.98 -21.03
CA VAL A 5 -4.43 -30.05 -21.99
C VAL A 5 -4.33 -28.63 -21.42
N LYS A 6 -3.30 -27.88 -21.83
CA LYS A 6 -3.17 -26.45 -21.58
C LYS A 6 -4.34 -25.75 -22.25
N LYS A 7 -5.43 -25.47 -21.51
CA LYS A 7 -6.53 -24.59 -21.96
C LYS A 7 -5.92 -23.31 -22.53
N LYS A 8 -5.97 -23.15 -23.86
CA LYS A 8 -5.54 -21.93 -24.55
C LYS A 8 -6.37 -20.77 -23.99
N LYS A 9 -5.71 -19.81 -23.34
CA LYS A 9 -6.36 -18.59 -22.84
C LYS A 9 -6.99 -17.88 -24.04
N LYS A 10 -8.28 -17.60 -23.97
CA LYS A 10 -9.00 -16.84 -25.00
C LYS A 10 -8.25 -15.53 -25.25
N ALA A 11 -7.97 -15.22 -26.52
CA ALA A 11 -7.24 -14.01 -26.86
C ALA A 11 -8.06 -12.79 -26.40
N MET A 12 -7.49 -12.00 -25.49
CA MET A 12 -8.12 -10.76 -25.03
C MET A 12 -8.03 -9.70 -26.13
N THR A 13 -9.10 -8.92 -26.28
CA THR A 13 -9.11 -7.71 -27.11
C THR A 13 -8.16 -6.65 -26.53
N ASN A 14 -7.78 -5.67 -27.36
CA ASN A 14 -6.90 -4.58 -26.90
C ASN A 14 -7.53 -3.76 -25.76
N ALA A 15 -8.85 -3.56 -25.80
CA ALA A 15 -9.59 -2.88 -24.74
C ALA A 15 -9.53 -3.64 -23.41
N GLU A 16 -9.73 -4.97 -23.45
CA GLU A 16 -9.61 -5.82 -22.27
C GLU A 16 -8.18 -5.84 -21.72
N LYS A 17 -7.16 -5.87 -22.59
CA LYS A 17 -5.74 -5.78 -22.18
C LYS A 17 -5.45 -4.45 -21.47
N GLN A 18 -5.94 -3.32 -21.99
CA GLN A 18 -5.77 -2.01 -21.36
C GLN A 18 -6.54 -1.89 -20.04
N LYS A 19 -7.76 -2.44 -19.95
CA LYS A 19 -8.51 -2.51 -18.70
C LYS A 19 -7.74 -3.31 -17.64
N ARG A 20 -7.29 -4.52 -17.99
CA ARG A 20 -6.49 -5.39 -17.10
C ARG A 20 -5.13 -4.80 -16.74
N TYR A 21 -4.54 -4.00 -17.61
CA TYR A 21 -3.31 -3.26 -17.30
C TYR A 21 -3.60 -2.16 -16.28
N ARG A 22 -4.63 -1.34 -16.48
CA ARG A 22 -5.05 -0.30 -15.53
C ARG A 22 -5.43 -0.88 -14.17
N GLU A 23 -6.15 -2.00 -14.14
CA GLU A 23 -6.49 -2.72 -12.91
C GLU A 23 -5.24 -3.23 -12.19
N ARG A 24 -4.32 -3.89 -12.91
CA ARG A 24 -3.04 -4.34 -12.32
C ARG A 24 -2.15 -3.20 -11.85
N GLN A 25 -2.14 -2.06 -12.54
CA GLN A 25 -1.39 -0.88 -12.11
C GLN A 25 -2.04 -0.23 -10.87
N LYS A 26 -3.37 -0.21 -10.80
CA LYS A 26 -4.11 0.23 -9.60
C LYS A 26 -3.85 -0.69 -8.39
N GLU A 27 -3.66 -1.98 -8.62
CA GLU A 27 -3.25 -2.94 -7.59
C GLU A 27 -1.76 -2.85 -7.23
N ARG A 28 -0.86 -2.68 -8.21
CA ARG A 28 0.59 -2.55 -7.98
C ARG A 28 0.99 -1.22 -7.34
N GLY A 29 0.30 -0.12 -7.65
CA GLY A 29 0.51 1.16 -6.99
C GLY A 29 0.29 1.09 -5.47
N LYS A 30 -0.52 0.12 -5.00
CA LYS A 30 -0.73 -0.20 -3.58
C LYS A 30 0.36 -1.08 -2.95
N GLN A 31 1.31 -1.59 -3.74
CA GLN A 31 2.28 -2.59 -3.32
C GLN A 31 3.69 -2.04 -3.07
N GLU A 32 4.07 -0.89 -3.64
CA GLU A 32 5.45 -0.38 -3.55
C GLU A 32 5.91 -0.18 -2.09
N MET A 33 4.97 0.15 -1.20
CA MET A 33 5.26 0.32 0.23
C MET A 33 5.20 -0.97 1.05
N ARG A 34 4.44 -1.99 0.63
CA ARG A 34 4.14 -3.16 1.47
C ARG A 34 5.36 -4.02 1.81
N GLY A 35 6.43 -3.95 1.02
CA GLY A 35 7.67 -4.69 1.26
C GLY A 35 8.53 -4.10 2.38
N TYR A 36 8.38 -2.81 2.66
CA TYR A 36 9.20 -2.08 3.64
C TYR A 36 8.49 -1.85 4.98
N LEU A 37 7.19 -2.18 5.06
CA LEU A 37 6.38 -1.97 6.24
C LEU A 37 6.33 -3.23 7.10
N SER A 38 6.49 -3.04 8.42
CA SER A 38 6.16 -4.05 9.41
C SER A 38 4.66 -4.41 9.37
N PRO A 39 4.23 -5.53 9.98
CA PRO A 39 2.81 -5.87 10.08
C PRO A 39 1.96 -4.75 10.67
N GLU A 40 2.44 -4.09 11.73
CA GLU A 40 1.75 -3.01 12.45
C GLU A 40 1.65 -1.77 11.54
N ALA A 41 2.74 -1.42 10.87
CA ALA A 41 2.75 -0.32 9.91
C ALA A 41 1.84 -0.57 8.70
N LYS A 42 1.60 -1.83 8.31
CA LYS A 42 0.60 -2.18 7.29
C LYS A 42 -0.83 -1.94 7.77
N VAL A 43 -1.12 -2.22 9.05
CA VAL A 43 -2.42 -1.91 9.66
C VAL A 43 -2.63 -0.41 9.68
N CYS A 44 -1.65 0.37 10.16
CA CYS A 44 -1.68 1.83 10.13
C CYS A 44 -1.94 2.35 8.71
N TYR A 45 -1.21 1.84 7.72
CA TYR A 45 -1.39 2.23 6.32
C TYR A 45 -2.81 1.92 5.81
N GLN A 46 -3.37 0.74 6.14
CA GLN A 46 -4.72 0.37 5.73
C GLN A 46 -5.77 1.29 6.35
N LEU A 47 -5.67 1.56 7.66
CA LEU A 47 -6.56 2.47 8.38
C LEU A 47 -6.52 3.88 7.78
N ILE A 48 -5.33 4.41 7.53
CA ILE A 48 -5.16 5.74 6.91
C ILE A 48 -5.83 5.76 5.53
N SER A 49 -5.58 4.74 4.69
CA SER A 49 -6.15 4.67 3.35
C SER A 49 -7.67 4.61 3.37
N GLU A 50 -8.25 3.81 4.26
CA GLU A 50 -9.71 3.66 4.41
C GLU A 50 -10.39 4.94 4.90
N GLN A 51 -9.80 5.62 5.90
CA GLN A 51 -10.38 6.81 6.50
C GLN A 51 -10.21 8.07 5.64
N THR A 52 -9.06 8.22 4.99
CA THR A 52 -8.72 9.45 4.24
C THR A 52 -9.04 9.35 2.74
N LYS A 53 -9.15 8.12 2.22
CA LYS A 53 -9.21 7.82 0.77
C LYS A 53 -8.01 8.37 -0.02
N TRP A 54 -6.89 8.63 0.64
CA TRP A 54 -5.67 9.11 -0.01
C TRP A 54 -5.01 8.01 -0.83
N SER A 55 -4.28 8.43 -1.88
CA SER A 55 -3.39 7.54 -2.62
C SER A 55 -2.10 7.28 -1.85
N ASP A 56 -1.43 6.18 -2.17
CA ASP A 56 -0.13 5.78 -1.62
C ASP A 56 0.90 6.91 -1.60
N SER A 57 1.02 7.63 -2.73
CA SER A 57 1.95 8.74 -2.86
C SER A 57 1.66 9.87 -1.87
N ILE A 58 0.38 10.16 -1.61
CA ILE A 58 -0.05 11.19 -0.65
C ILE A 58 0.22 10.70 0.77
N ILE A 59 -0.15 9.46 1.09
CA ILE A 59 0.06 8.86 2.42
C ILE A 59 1.55 8.88 2.76
N LEU A 60 2.42 8.43 1.83
CA LEU A 60 3.86 8.39 2.04
C LEU A 60 4.45 9.79 2.20
N SER A 61 4.10 10.72 1.31
CA SER A 61 4.60 12.10 1.38
C SER A 61 4.20 12.75 2.70
N ASN A 62 2.97 12.53 3.15
CA ASN A 62 2.48 13.07 4.41
C ASN A 62 3.12 12.39 5.62
N ALA A 63 3.29 11.07 5.60
CA ALA A 63 3.94 10.32 6.68
C ALA A 63 5.34 10.89 6.96
N VAL A 64 6.18 11.04 5.93
CA VAL A 64 7.54 11.58 6.07
C VAL A 64 7.51 13.01 6.64
N ARG A 65 6.63 13.87 6.12
CA ARG A 65 6.49 15.27 6.57
C ARG A 65 6.01 15.36 8.02
N LEU A 66 5.05 14.51 8.41
CA LEU A 66 4.51 14.46 9.76
C LEU A 66 5.53 13.90 10.75
N THR A 67 6.30 12.87 10.38
CA THR A 67 7.40 12.36 11.20
C THR A 67 8.44 13.47 11.47
N TYR A 68 8.80 14.24 10.44
CA TYR A 68 9.72 15.37 10.62
C TYR A 68 9.11 16.50 11.46
N ALA A 69 7.84 16.83 11.26
CA ALA A 69 7.14 17.82 12.07
C ALA A 69 7.08 17.41 13.56
N ALA A 70 6.78 16.13 13.84
CA ALA A 70 6.80 15.57 15.19
C ALA A 70 8.19 15.65 15.83
N TYR A 71 9.25 15.39 15.06
CA TYR A 71 10.62 15.58 15.52
C TYR A 71 10.90 17.06 15.86
N LYS A 72 10.57 17.98 14.95
CA LYS A 72 10.76 19.42 15.15
C LYS A 72 10.01 19.98 16.35
N ASN A 73 8.84 19.41 16.66
CA ASN A 73 8.02 19.80 17.80
C ASN A 73 8.34 19.03 19.10
N GLY A 74 9.35 18.16 19.11
CA GLY A 74 9.72 17.36 20.29
C GLY A 74 8.72 16.27 20.68
N GLN A 75 7.75 15.97 19.81
CA GLN A 75 6.66 15.01 20.07
C GLN A 75 7.00 13.58 19.63
N ILE A 76 8.07 13.39 18.86
CA ILE A 76 8.39 12.09 18.24
C ILE A 76 8.55 10.96 19.27
N GLY A 77 9.16 11.22 20.43
CA GLY A 77 9.31 10.22 21.49
C GLY A 77 7.98 9.80 22.11
N LEU A 78 7.09 10.78 22.35
CA LEU A 78 5.74 10.54 22.86
C LEU A 78 4.92 9.70 21.88
N LEU A 79 4.91 10.09 20.60
CA LEU A 79 4.16 9.38 19.56
C LEU A 79 4.69 7.97 19.34
N ASN A 80 6.01 7.76 19.34
CA ASN A 80 6.59 6.42 19.23
C ASN A 80 6.23 5.53 20.43
N SER A 81 6.20 6.10 21.63
CA SER A 81 5.78 5.37 22.84
C SER A 81 4.30 5.01 22.77
N TRP A 82 3.47 5.92 22.26
CA TRP A 82 2.06 5.66 22.04
C TRP A 82 1.84 4.54 21.02
N LEU A 83 2.54 4.55 19.88
CA LEU A 83 2.47 3.48 18.87
C LEU A 83 2.80 2.11 19.49
N LYS A 84 3.90 2.02 20.23
CA LYS A 84 4.32 0.79 20.90
C LYS A 84 3.27 0.27 21.89
N ASN A 85 2.66 1.15 22.68
CA ASN A 85 1.66 0.77 23.69
C ASN A 85 0.32 0.35 23.08
N ASN A 86 0.05 0.71 21.82
CA ASN A 86 -1.17 0.36 21.11
C ASN A 86 -0.95 -0.71 20.03
N GLU A 87 0.26 -1.29 19.94
CA GLU A 87 0.62 -2.33 18.97
C GLU A 87 0.44 -1.88 17.49
N LEU A 88 0.85 -0.63 17.22
CA LEU A 88 0.71 0.05 15.92
C LEU A 88 2.05 0.42 15.26
#